data_AF-A0A139DF76-F1
#
_entry.id   AF-A0A139DF76-F1
#
_cell.length_a   1.000
_cell.length_b   1.000
_cell.length_c   1.000
_cell.angle_alpha   90.00
_cell.angle_beta   90.00
_cell.angle_gamma   90.00
#
_symmetry.space_group_name_H-M   'P 1'
#
loop_
_entity.id
_entity.type
_entity.pdbx_description
1 polymer ?
#
loop_
_entity_poly.entity_id
_entity_poly.type
_entity_poly.pdbx_seq_one_letter_code
_entity_poly.pdbx_strand_id
1 'polypeptide(L)'
;MDQLEAMLRGAYAGQAGGTSNYSTSQQIDDAYKVLGVSSEASDQEIKRAYRKLMSENHPDKLAGRGMPESMRDMAEERTREISHAYDVIKEARSKGH
;
A
#
# COMPACT_ATOMS: atom_id res chain seq x y z
N MET A 1 -16.32 -30.05 43.91
CA MET A 1 -14.89 -29.75 44.07
C MET A 1 -14.10 -30.29 42.89
N ASP A 2 -14.04 -29.67 41.73
CA ASP A 2 -14.75 -28.58 41.05
C ASP A 2 -13.96 -28.53 39.74
N GLN A 3 -14.59 -28.67 38.57
CA GLN A 3 -14.87 -27.58 37.62
C GLN A 3 -13.69 -26.66 37.20
N LEU A 4 -12.52 -26.77 37.82
CA LEU A 4 -11.36 -25.92 37.60
C LEU A 4 -10.42 -26.47 36.52
N GLU A 5 -10.31 -27.78 36.33
CA GLU A 5 -9.42 -28.36 35.30
C GLU A 5 -10.04 -28.42 33.90
N ALA A 6 -11.37 -28.42 33.78
CA ALA A 6 -12.04 -28.28 32.48
C ALA A 6 -11.96 -26.85 31.92
N MET A 7 -11.67 -25.86 32.77
CA MET A 7 -11.39 -24.48 32.34
C MET A 7 -10.00 -24.32 31.72
N LEU A 8 -9.07 -25.27 31.90
CA LEU A 8 -7.73 -25.19 31.32
C LEU A 8 -7.65 -25.68 29.86
N ARG A 9 -8.73 -26.24 29.30
CA ARG A 9 -8.76 -26.80 27.94
C ARG A 9 -9.57 -25.99 26.91
N GLY A 10 -10.33 -24.98 27.34
CA GLY A 10 -11.37 -24.35 26.51
C GLY A 10 -11.20 -22.88 26.14
N ALA A 11 -10.20 -22.16 26.67
CA ALA A 11 -10.16 -20.68 26.60
C ALA A 11 -8.99 -20.07 25.80
N TYR A 12 -8.30 -20.84 24.95
CA TYR A 12 -7.40 -20.28 23.92
C TYR A 12 -7.76 -20.71 22.49
N ALA A 13 -8.89 -21.41 22.33
CA ALA A 13 -9.54 -21.56 21.03
C ALA A 13 -10.50 -20.38 20.83
N GLY A 14 -9.95 -19.19 20.60
CA GLY A 14 -10.77 -18.00 20.39
C GLY A 14 -9.95 -16.82 19.87
N GLN A 15 -10.45 -16.23 18.79
CA GLN A 15 -10.02 -14.97 18.17
C GLN A 15 -8.86 -15.09 17.16
N ALA A 16 -9.15 -15.56 15.95
CA ALA A 16 -9.59 -14.68 14.84
C ALA A 16 -8.51 -13.65 14.44
N GLY A 17 -7.42 -14.14 13.85
CA GLY A 17 -6.66 -13.32 12.89
C GLY A 17 -7.50 -13.24 11.62
N GLY A 18 -8.40 -12.27 11.55
CA GLY A 18 -9.21 -12.00 10.37
C GLY A 18 -8.28 -11.84 9.17
N THR A 19 -8.38 -12.76 8.22
CA THR A 19 -7.88 -12.54 6.87
C THR A 19 -8.64 -11.32 6.37
N SER A 20 -8.00 -10.17 6.41
CA SER A 20 -8.54 -8.95 5.82
C SER A 20 -8.69 -9.24 4.32
N ASN A 21 -9.89 -9.64 3.92
CA ASN A 21 -10.33 -9.72 2.53
C ASN A 21 -10.39 -8.28 2.02
N TYR A 22 -9.22 -7.69 1.76
CA TYR A 22 -9.14 -6.45 0.99
C TYR A 22 -9.71 -6.77 -0.39
N SER A 23 -10.88 -6.23 -0.67
CA SER A 23 -11.48 -6.37 -1.99
C SER A 23 -10.57 -5.67 -3.01
N THR A 24 -10.49 -6.22 -4.23
CA THR A 24 -9.72 -5.61 -5.33
C THR A 24 -10.12 -4.15 -5.54
N SER A 25 -11.41 -3.83 -5.35
CA SER A 25 -11.93 -2.46 -5.40
C SER A 25 -11.30 -1.54 -4.36
N GLN A 26 -11.08 -2.00 -3.12
CA GLN A 26 -10.39 -1.24 -2.09
C GLN A 26 -8.91 -1.05 -2.39
N GLN A 27 -8.24 -2.06 -2.96
CA GLN A 27 -6.84 -1.92 -3.38
C GLN A 27 -6.68 -0.88 -4.48
N ILE A 28 -7.64 -0.81 -5.41
CA ILE A 28 -7.67 0.19 -6.49
C ILE A 28 -7.93 1.59 -5.92
N ASP A 29 -8.89 1.74 -5.00
CA ASP A 29 -9.21 3.03 -4.37
C ASP A 29 -8.03 3.58 -3.57
N ASP A 30 -7.33 2.71 -2.83
CA ASP A 30 -6.10 3.07 -2.11
C ASP A 30 -4.99 3.49 -3.07
N ALA A 31 -4.79 2.74 -4.18
CA ALA A 31 -3.82 3.10 -5.18
C ALA A 31 -4.05 4.50 -5.78
N TYR A 32 -5.30 4.88 -6.03
CA TYR A 32 -5.64 6.23 -6.49
C TYR A 32 -5.27 7.30 -5.45
N LYS A 33 -5.50 7.02 -4.16
CA LYS A 33 -5.09 7.91 -3.05
C LYS A 33 -3.57 8.02 -2.93
N VAL A 34 -2.82 6.93 -3.07
CA VAL A 34 -1.35 6.93 -3.05
C VAL A 34 -0.78 7.82 -4.15
N LEU A 35 -1.36 7.76 -5.36
CA LEU A 35 -0.98 8.63 -6.47
C LEU A 35 -1.53 10.07 -6.34
N GLY A 36 -2.46 10.31 -5.42
CA GLY A 36 -3.11 11.61 -5.23
C GLY A 36 -3.95 12.03 -6.43
N VAL A 37 -4.55 11.07 -7.15
CA VAL A 37 -5.39 11.31 -8.32
C VAL A 37 -6.79 10.76 -8.11
N SER A 38 -7.78 11.31 -8.81
CA SER A 38 -9.15 10.80 -8.76
C SER A 38 -9.24 9.42 -9.44
N SER A 39 -10.19 8.59 -9.02
CA SER A 39 -10.54 7.35 -9.72
C SER A 39 -11.06 7.58 -11.13
N GLU A 40 -11.56 8.80 -11.40
CA GLU A 40 -12.00 9.27 -12.72
C GLU A 40 -10.85 9.85 -13.57
N ALA A 41 -9.63 9.91 -13.03
CA ALA A 41 -8.49 10.48 -13.74
C ALA A 41 -8.18 9.68 -15.03
N SER A 42 -7.76 10.40 -16.06
CA SER A 42 -7.30 9.81 -17.31
C SER A 42 -5.95 9.09 -17.14
N ASP A 43 -5.65 8.14 -18.01
CA ASP A 43 -4.36 7.43 -18.02
C ASP A 43 -3.17 8.39 -18.15
N GLN A 44 -3.38 9.52 -18.84
CA GLN A 44 -2.38 10.58 -18.94
C GLN A 44 -2.12 11.27 -17.60
N GLU A 45 -3.17 11.58 -16.84
CA GLU A 45 -3.05 12.19 -15.51
C GLU A 45 -2.39 11.26 -14.52
N ILE A 46 -2.79 9.98 -14.51
CA ILE A 46 -2.19 8.93 -13.67
C ILE A 46 -0.69 8.82 -13.96
N LYS A 47 -0.31 8.74 -15.25
CA LYS A 47 1.10 8.67 -15.66
C LYS A 47 1.88 9.94 -15.30
N ARG A 48 1.26 11.12 -15.38
CA ARG A 48 1.89 12.39 -14.96
C ARG A 48 2.12 12.43 -13.45
N ALA A 49 1.12 12.05 -12.66
CA ALA A 49 1.22 11.98 -11.20
C ALA A 49 2.30 10.99 -10.74
N TYR A 50 2.31 9.79 -11.32
CA TYR A 50 3.36 8.79 -11.08
C TYR A 50 4.76 9.36 -11.32
N ARG A 51 5.00 9.97 -12.49
CA ARG A 51 6.32 10.55 -12.81
C ARG A 51 6.72 11.68 -11.86
N LYS A 52 5.76 12.51 -11.44
CA LYS A 52 5.97 13.60 -10.50
C LYS A 52 6.38 13.06 -9.13
N LEU A 53 5.59 12.14 -8.58
CA LEU A 53 5.83 11.53 -7.27
C LEU A 53 7.16 10.76 -7.22
N MET A 54 7.50 10.02 -8.28
CA MET A 54 8.80 9.35 -8.38
C MET A 54 9.97 10.33 -8.38
N SER A 55 9.82 11.47 -9.05
CA SER A 55 10.86 12.52 -9.06
C SER A 55 10.98 13.25 -7.73
N GLU A 56 9.89 13.37 -6.96
CA GLU A 56 9.86 14.02 -5.65
C GLU A 56 10.44 13.12 -4.56
N ASN A 57 10.19 11.81 -4.64
CA ASN A 57 10.62 10.82 -3.66
C ASN A 57 11.90 10.07 -4.06
N HIS A 58 12.62 10.49 -5.11
CA HIS A 58 13.78 9.74 -5.58
C HIS A 58 14.96 9.86 -4.59
N PRO A 59 15.58 8.73 -4.16
CA PRO A 59 16.69 8.76 -3.19
C PRO A 59 17.91 9.52 -3.72
N ASP A 60 18.10 9.60 -5.04
CA ASP A 60 19.18 10.40 -5.66
C ASP A 60 19.09 11.91 -5.34
N LYS A 61 17.88 12.48 -5.37
CA LYS A 61 17.67 13.90 -5.00
C LYS A 61 17.89 14.12 -3.51
N LEU A 62 17.60 13.12 -2.68
CA LEU A 62 17.81 13.19 -1.24
C LEU A 62 19.29 12.98 -0.89
N ALA A 63 19.97 12.09 -1.59
CA ALA A 63 21.41 11.84 -1.47
C ALA A 63 22.23 13.09 -1.78
N GLY A 64 21.85 13.85 -2.81
CA GLY A 64 22.48 15.14 -3.16
C GLY A 64 22.37 16.21 -2.08
N ARG A 65 21.52 16.02 -1.05
CA ARG A 65 21.36 16.93 0.10
C ARG A 65 22.07 16.45 1.37
N GLY A 66 22.84 15.36 1.30
CA GLY A 66 23.56 14.82 2.46
C GLY A 66 22.65 14.20 3.52
N MET A 67 21.47 13.70 3.12
CA MET A 67 20.51 13.09 4.05
C MET A 67 21.01 11.74 4.59
N PRO A 68 20.65 11.40 5.84
CA PRO A 68 20.98 10.12 6.45
C PRO A 68 20.29 8.94 5.75
N GLU A 69 20.88 7.75 5.87
CA GLU A 69 20.43 6.51 5.24
C GLU A 69 18.96 6.19 5.54
N SER A 70 18.50 6.48 6.76
CA SER A 70 17.10 6.32 7.17
C SER A 70 16.10 7.08 6.31
N MET A 71 16.48 8.24 5.73
CA MET A 71 15.61 8.96 4.79
C MET A 71 15.63 8.34 3.39
N ARG A 72 16.71 7.64 3.02
CA ARG A 72 16.78 6.90 1.74
C ARG A 72 15.83 5.71 1.78
N ASP A 73 15.79 5.00 2.90
CA ASP A 73 14.88 3.87 3.09
C ASP A 73 13.42 4.30 3.00
N MET A 74 13.05 5.40 3.67
CA MET A 74 11.69 5.96 3.57
C MET A 74 11.33 6.36 2.13
N ALA A 75 12.29 6.95 1.41
CA ALA A 75 12.10 7.36 0.02
C ALA A 75 11.96 6.15 -0.92
N GLU A 76 12.73 5.09 -0.66
CA GLU A 76 12.63 3.83 -1.41
C GLU A 76 11.30 3.14 -1.14
N GLU A 77 10.87 3.06 0.12
CA GLU A 77 9.56 2.53 0.49
C GLU A 77 8.44 3.31 -0.20
N ARG A 78 8.52 4.65 -0.16
CA ARG A 78 7.53 5.51 -0.81
C ARG A 78 7.49 5.31 -2.32
N THR A 79 8.65 5.24 -2.99
CA THR A 79 8.72 5.00 -4.44
C THR A 79 8.24 3.61 -4.82
N ARG A 80 8.49 2.59 -3.99
CA ARG A 80 7.90 1.25 -4.16
C ARG A 80 6.38 1.28 -4.05
N GLU A 81 5.83 1.97 -3.05
CA GLU A 81 4.38 2.13 -2.87
C GLU A 81 3.73 2.84 -4.08
N ILE A 82 4.33 3.93 -4.55
CA ILE A 82 3.90 4.68 -5.74
C ILE A 82 3.89 3.79 -6.99
N SER A 83 4.93 2.97 -7.16
CA SER A 83 5.05 2.05 -8.31
C SER A 83 3.99 0.96 -8.25
N HIS A 84 3.77 0.37 -7.07
CA HIS A 84 2.75 -0.64 -6.85
C HIS A 84 1.34 -0.09 -7.12
N ALA A 85 1.02 1.11 -6.62
CA ALA A 85 -0.26 1.77 -6.86
C ALA A 85 -0.53 1.99 -8.37
N TYR A 86 0.48 2.47 -9.11
CA TYR A 86 0.37 2.64 -10.55
C TYR A 86 0.08 1.32 -11.28
N ASP A 87 0.75 0.23 -10.88
CA ASP A 87 0.55 -1.08 -11.49
C ASP A 87 -0.84 -1.64 -11.21
N VAL A 88 -1.33 -1.54 -9.97
CA VAL A 88 -2.70 -1.94 -9.58
C VAL A 88 -3.76 -1.22 -10.41
N ILE A 89 -3.64 0.11 -10.56
CA ILE A 89 -4.58 0.90 -11.37
C ILE A 89 -4.53 0.47 -12.83
N LYS A 90 -3.32 0.30 -13.38
CA LYS A 90 -3.12 -0.10 -14.78
C LYS A 90 -3.70 -1.49 -15.04
N GLU A 91 -3.47 -2.44 -14.14
CA GLU A 91 -4.01 -3.79 -14.24
C GLU A 91 -5.55 -3.77 -14.16
N ALA A 92 -6.11 -3.01 -13.21
CA ALA A 92 -7.55 -2.86 -13.07
C ALA A 92 -8.21 -2.28 -14.34
N ARG A 93 -7.59 -1.26 -14.94
CA ARG A 93 -8.06 -0.66 -16.21
C ARG A 93 -7.88 -1.62 -17.39
N SER A 94 -6.84 -2.46 -17.38
CA SER A 94 -6.59 -3.44 -18.43
C SER A 94 -7.51 -4.67 -18.36
N LYS A 95 -7.89 -5.13 -17.17
CA LYS A 95 -8.77 -6.30 -16.97
C LYS A 95 -10.25 -5.98 -17.19
N GLY A 96 -10.62 -4.70 -17.24
CA GLY A 96 -11.98 -4.23 -17.49
C GLY A 96 -12.31 -3.91 -18.97
N HIS A 97 -11.40 -4.20 -19.90
CA HIS A 97 -11.57 -4.03 -21.34
C HIS A 97 -11.60 -5.40 -22.04
#